data_AF-A0A2H0WX48-F1
#
_entry.id   AF-A0A2H0WX48-F1
#
_cell.length_a   1.000
_cell.length_b   1.000
_cell.length_c   1.000
_cell.angle_alpha   90.00
_cell.angle_beta   90.00
_cell.angle_gamma   90.00
#
_symmetry.space_group_name_H-M   'P 1'
#
loop_
_entity.id
_entity.type
_entity.pdbx_description
1 polymer ?
#
loop_
_entity_poly.entity_id
_entity_poly.type
_entity_poly.pdbx_seq_one_letter_code
_entity_poly.pdbx_strand_id
1 'polypeptide(L)'
;MQKHFIPIAIILAALLIAGAFIYVKQGSASISIQEAGEKSIAFINQSIADQGVTASLIEVVDEDEVFRIHLKIADTEYDSFMTKSGKFLFPSGFNLEEQTVEETPLEGTSVEETTSYSDLDGFAQCLTEKGMKFYGSQTCGWCAQEKELFGDSMQYVDYVECLDEETGGATAACAAEGIYVAGGLGVPTWQLSSGEMSSGYKTLEELAELSGCPLQ
;
A
#
# COMPACT_ATOMS: atom_id res chain seq x y z
N MET A 1 -21.66 22.37 -64.96
CA MET A 1 -21.73 22.18 -63.49
C MET A 1 -20.48 21.44 -62.95
N GLN A 2 -19.25 21.87 -63.29
CA GLN A 2 -18.03 21.11 -62.94
C GLN A 2 -16.82 21.98 -62.54
N LYS A 3 -16.93 23.32 -62.59
CA LYS A 3 -15.79 24.24 -62.31
C LYS A 3 -15.45 24.39 -60.82
N HIS A 4 -16.36 24.04 -59.91
CA HIS A 4 -16.12 24.10 -58.46
C HIS A 4 -15.73 22.74 -57.85
N PHE A 5 -15.78 21.65 -58.62
CA PHE A 5 -15.50 20.32 -58.10
C PHE A 5 -14.01 20.15 -57.74
N ILE A 6 -13.12 20.68 -58.58
CA ILE A 6 -11.67 20.64 -58.37
C ILE A 6 -11.25 21.41 -57.10
N PRO A 7 -11.65 22.68 -56.86
CA PRO A 7 -11.27 23.38 -55.64
C PRO A 7 -11.89 22.77 -54.37
N ILE A 8 -13.11 22.22 -54.44
CA ILE A 8 -13.75 21.54 -53.30
C ILE A 8 -13.00 20.25 -52.94
N ALA A 9 -12.58 19.45 -53.93
CA ALA A 9 -11.82 18.23 -53.70
C ALA A 9 -10.44 18.51 -53.05
N ILE A 10 -9.76 19.60 -53.43
CA ILE A 10 -8.49 20.00 -52.84
C ILE A 10 -8.66 20.42 -51.37
N ILE A 11 -9.71 21.18 -51.06
CA ILE A 11 -10.01 21.59 -49.68
C ILE A 11 -10.35 20.38 -48.80
N LEU A 12 -11.16 19.43 -49.32
CA LEU A 12 -11.48 18.21 -48.60
C LEU A 12 -10.25 17.32 -48.37
N ALA A 13 -9.37 17.18 -49.36
CA ALA A 13 -8.11 16.46 -49.21
C ALA A 13 -7.19 17.11 -48.16
N ALA A 14 -7.09 18.45 -48.17
CA ALA A 14 -6.31 19.18 -47.18
C ALA A 14 -6.89 19.03 -45.76
N LEU A 15 -8.22 19.05 -45.60
CA LEU A 15 -8.88 18.83 -44.32
C LEU A 15 -8.71 17.40 -43.81
N LEU A 16 -8.75 16.40 -44.69
CA LEU A 16 -8.50 15.00 -44.33
C LEU A 16 -7.04 14.78 -43.91
N ILE A 17 -6.07 15.39 -44.62
CA ILE A 17 -4.65 15.30 -44.25
C ILE A 17 -4.39 16.03 -42.92
N ALA A 18 -4.95 17.22 -42.73
CA ALA A 18 -4.84 17.95 -41.47
C ALA A 18 -5.53 17.21 -40.30
N GLY A 19 -6.71 16.65 -40.54
CA GLY A 19 -7.44 15.82 -39.58
C GLY A 19 -6.66 14.56 -39.19
N ALA A 20 -6.08 13.85 -40.17
CA ALA A 20 -5.21 12.70 -39.92
C ALA A 20 -3.94 13.09 -39.16
N PHE A 21 -3.32 14.23 -39.48
CA PHE A 21 -2.14 14.72 -38.79
C PHE A 21 -2.43 15.11 -37.32
N ILE A 22 -3.58 15.75 -37.07
CA ILE A 22 -4.05 16.07 -35.72
C ILE A 22 -4.38 14.79 -34.95
N TYR A 23 -5.05 13.82 -35.58
CA TYR A 23 -5.40 12.54 -34.98
C TYR A 23 -4.17 11.72 -34.57
N VAL A 24 -3.14 11.64 -35.43
CA VAL A 24 -1.87 10.96 -35.12
C VAL A 24 -1.14 11.64 -33.95
N LYS A 25 -1.27 12.97 -33.79
CA LYS A 25 -0.66 13.70 -32.67
C LYS A 25 -1.46 13.60 -31.36
N GLN A 26 -2.70 13.09 -31.40
CA GLN A 26 -3.59 12.93 -30.26
C GLN A 26 -3.54 11.52 -29.64
N GLY A 27 -2.85 10.57 -30.27
CA GLY A 27 -2.44 9.31 -29.63
C GLY A 27 -1.37 9.60 -28.58
N SER A 28 -1.59 9.16 -27.34
CA SER A 28 -0.67 9.34 -26.21
C SER A 28 0.76 8.99 -26.61
N ALA A 29 1.67 9.96 -26.49
CA ALA A 29 3.09 9.75 -26.78
C ALA A 29 3.66 8.72 -25.80
N SER A 30 3.81 7.47 -26.26
CA SER A 30 4.56 6.45 -25.55
C SER A 30 6.05 6.77 -25.64
N ILE A 31 6.77 6.67 -24.53
CA ILE A 31 8.22 6.81 -24.54
C ILE A 31 8.88 5.54 -25.11
N SER A 32 10.15 5.63 -25.48
CA SER A 32 10.88 4.46 -25.97
C SER A 32 11.25 3.49 -24.82
N ILE A 33 11.48 2.22 -25.14
CA ILE A 33 11.99 1.19 -24.21
C ILE A 33 13.29 1.66 -23.52
N GLN A 34 14.21 2.25 -24.29
CA GLN A 34 15.46 2.77 -23.75
C GLN A 34 15.23 3.92 -22.76
N GLU A 35 14.37 4.87 -23.13
CA GLU A 35 14.01 5.98 -22.25
C GLU A 35 13.32 5.50 -20.97
N ALA A 36 12.50 4.45 -21.05
CA ALA A 36 11.85 3.86 -19.89
C ALA A 36 12.86 3.26 -18.92
N GLY A 37 13.85 2.51 -19.42
CA GLY A 37 14.95 1.98 -18.61
C GLY A 37 15.77 3.08 -17.95
N GLU A 38 16.21 4.08 -18.73
CA GLU A 38 17.01 5.21 -18.23
C GLU A 38 16.27 6.01 -17.14
N LYS A 39 14.99 6.34 -17.38
CA LYS A 39 14.15 7.06 -16.40
C LYS A 39 13.94 6.24 -15.13
N SER A 40 13.72 4.93 -15.25
CA SER A 40 13.50 4.04 -14.10
C SER A 40 14.72 3.99 -13.20
N ILE A 41 15.90 3.71 -13.77
CA ILE A 41 17.14 3.60 -13.00
C ILE A 41 17.53 4.93 -12.38
N ALA A 42 17.36 6.04 -13.10
CA ALA A 42 17.65 7.36 -12.56
C ALA A 42 16.80 7.67 -11.33
N PHE A 43 15.48 7.42 -11.40
CA PHE A 43 14.57 7.66 -10.29
C PHE A 43 14.85 6.73 -9.09
N ILE A 44 15.05 5.44 -9.34
CA ILE A 44 15.31 4.46 -8.27
C ILE A 44 16.62 4.80 -7.55
N ASN A 45 17.72 5.01 -8.28
CA ASN A 45 19.01 5.36 -7.66
C ASN A 45 18.94 6.67 -6.88
N GLN A 46 18.17 7.66 -7.36
CA GLN A 46 17.93 8.89 -6.61
C GLN A 46 17.16 8.64 -5.30
N SER A 47 16.22 7.69 -5.31
CA SER A 47 15.36 7.39 -4.15
C SER A 47 16.06 6.55 -3.08
N ILE A 48 17.10 5.78 -3.46
CA ILE A 48 17.86 4.89 -2.55
C ILE A 48 19.28 5.40 -2.25
N ALA A 49 19.64 6.61 -2.70
CA ALA A 49 21.00 7.15 -2.59
C ALA A 49 21.54 7.14 -1.14
N ASP A 50 20.68 7.43 -0.16
CA ASP A 50 21.06 7.48 1.26
C ASP A 50 21.27 6.10 1.90
N GLN A 51 20.87 5.02 1.20
CA GLN A 51 20.98 3.64 1.69
C GLN A 51 22.31 2.97 1.30
N GLY A 52 23.16 3.65 0.51
CA GLY A 52 24.46 3.12 0.09
C GLY A 52 24.40 1.93 -0.87
N VAL A 53 23.24 1.69 -1.49
CA VAL A 53 23.00 0.63 -2.50
C VAL A 53 22.69 1.25 -3.85
N THR A 54 22.91 0.49 -4.94
CA THR A 54 22.65 0.94 -6.31
C THR A 54 21.78 -0.06 -7.05
N ALA A 55 20.92 0.48 -7.92
CA ALA A 55 20.10 -0.26 -8.86
C ALA A 55 20.79 -0.30 -10.23
N SER A 56 20.70 -1.44 -10.90
CA SER A 56 21.16 -1.66 -12.26
C SER A 56 20.05 -2.26 -13.11
N LEU A 57 20.00 -1.87 -14.38
CA LEU A 57 19.02 -2.39 -15.33
C LEU A 57 19.47 -3.76 -15.85
N ILE A 58 18.58 -4.74 -15.83
CA ILE A 58 18.80 -6.01 -16.52
C ILE A 58 18.10 -5.97 -17.88
N GLU A 59 16.78 -5.77 -17.89
CA GLU A 59 15.98 -5.72 -19.11
C GLU A 59 14.77 -4.80 -18.99
N VAL A 60 14.26 -4.37 -20.13
CA VAL A 60 12.97 -3.69 -20.25
C VAL A 60 12.14 -4.42 -21.29
N VAL A 61 10.95 -4.84 -20.90
CA VAL A 61 9.99 -5.51 -21.77
C VAL A 61 8.80 -4.58 -22.03
N ASP A 62 8.41 -4.52 -23.30
CA ASP A 62 7.26 -3.75 -23.78
C ASP A 62 6.00 -4.61 -23.64
N GLU A 63 5.26 -4.41 -22.54
CA GLU A 63 3.96 -5.06 -22.28
C GLU A 63 2.81 -4.15 -22.73
N ASP A 64 1.59 -4.65 -22.95
CA ASP A 64 0.51 -3.86 -23.57
C ASP A 64 0.28 -2.46 -22.93
N GLU A 65 0.10 -2.39 -21.61
CA GLU A 65 -0.24 -1.14 -20.91
C GLU A 65 0.95 -0.46 -20.21
N VAL A 66 2.03 -1.21 -19.97
CA VAL A 66 3.19 -0.79 -19.18
C VAL A 66 4.49 -1.31 -19.77
N PHE A 67 5.62 -0.74 -19.39
CA PHE A 67 6.92 -1.38 -19.53
C PHE A 67 7.19 -2.17 -18.26
N ARG A 68 7.60 -3.44 -18.39
CA ARG A 68 8.17 -4.21 -17.29
C ARG A 68 9.67 -3.95 -17.25
N ILE A 69 10.15 -3.49 -16.10
CA ILE A 69 11.53 -3.07 -15.85
C ILE A 69 12.13 -4.11 -14.90
N HIS A 70 12.93 -5.01 -15.45
CA HIS A 70 13.66 -5.99 -14.65
C HIS A 70 15.00 -5.37 -14.24
N LEU A 71 15.25 -5.32 -12.94
CA LEU A 71 16.38 -4.59 -12.38
C LEU A 71 16.96 -5.34 -11.18
N LYS A 72 18.22 -5.05 -10.89
CA LYS A 72 18.93 -5.61 -9.75
C LYS A 72 19.27 -4.52 -8.76
N ILE A 73 18.89 -4.69 -7.49
CA ILE A 73 19.32 -3.84 -6.37
C ILE A 73 20.14 -4.70 -5.41
N ALA A 74 21.38 -4.30 -5.14
CA ALA A 74 22.35 -5.13 -4.44
C ALA A 74 22.52 -6.49 -5.15
N ASP A 75 22.02 -7.60 -4.57
CA ASP A 75 22.10 -8.95 -5.14
C ASP A 75 20.73 -9.59 -5.46
N THR A 76 19.65 -8.82 -5.39
CA THR A 76 18.29 -9.30 -5.63
C THR A 76 17.71 -8.67 -6.87
N GLU A 77 17.03 -9.47 -7.68
CA GLU A 77 16.34 -9.05 -8.91
C GLU A 77 14.87 -8.73 -8.60
N TYR A 78 14.36 -7.67 -9.22
CA TYR A 78 13.02 -7.14 -9.00
C TYR A 78 12.39 -6.76 -10.34
N ASP A 79 11.08 -6.94 -10.42
CA ASP A 79 10.26 -6.38 -11.49
C ASP A 79 9.57 -5.11 -11.00
N SER A 80 9.85 -4.01 -11.69
CA SER A 80 9.15 -2.74 -11.54
C SER A 80 8.38 -2.44 -12.83
N PHE A 81 7.37 -1.55 -12.77
CA PHE A 81 6.51 -1.30 -13.92
C PHE A 81 6.40 0.20 -14.20
N MET A 82 6.44 0.59 -15.47
CA MET A 82 6.31 1.99 -15.87
C MET A 82 5.18 2.17 -16.87
N THR A 83 4.31 3.15 -16.65
CA THR A 83 3.30 3.54 -17.66
C THR A 83 3.92 3.84 -19.03
N LYS A 84 3.24 3.55 -20.14
CA LYS A 84 3.75 3.86 -21.50
C LYS A 84 4.17 5.31 -21.71
N SER A 85 3.53 6.26 -21.00
CA SER A 85 3.90 7.68 -21.06
C SER A 85 5.16 8.04 -20.27
N GLY A 86 5.73 7.10 -19.50
CA GLY A 86 6.89 7.33 -18.63
C GLY A 86 6.62 8.25 -17.45
N LYS A 87 5.36 8.41 -17.04
CA LYS A 87 4.96 9.38 -16.02
C LYS A 87 4.92 8.78 -14.61
N PHE A 88 4.54 7.52 -14.53
CA PHE A 88 4.45 6.79 -13.27
C PHE A 88 5.30 5.52 -13.34
N LEU A 89 6.04 5.29 -12.25
CA LEU A 89 6.79 4.07 -11.96
C LEU A 89 6.17 3.43 -10.73
N PHE A 90 5.87 2.14 -10.82
CA PHE A 90 5.35 1.30 -9.75
C PHE A 90 6.48 0.37 -9.29
N PRO A 91 6.82 0.35 -7.99
CA PRO A 91 7.99 -0.37 -7.50
C PRO A 91 7.86 -1.90 -7.58
N SER A 92 6.63 -2.42 -7.68
CA SER A 92 6.34 -3.85 -7.75
C SER A 92 5.00 -4.13 -8.45
N GLY A 93 4.80 -5.39 -8.82
CA GLY A 93 3.56 -5.93 -9.37
C GLY A 93 3.52 -7.46 -9.18
N PHE A 94 2.32 -8.03 -9.11
CA PHE A 94 2.13 -9.48 -9.02
C PHE A 94 1.61 -10.00 -10.36
N ASN A 95 2.28 -11.00 -10.94
CA ASN A 95 1.81 -11.66 -12.14
C ASN A 95 0.64 -12.59 -11.77
N LEU A 96 -0.59 -12.22 -12.17
CA LEU A 96 -1.79 -13.00 -11.88
C LEU A 96 -1.93 -14.23 -12.80
N GLU A 97 -1.17 -14.29 -13.89
CA GLU A 97 -1.20 -15.38 -14.87
C GLU A 97 -0.15 -16.46 -14.58
N GLU A 98 1.00 -16.08 -14.01
CA GLU A 98 2.07 -17.01 -13.59
C GLU A 98 1.86 -17.60 -12.19
N GLN A 99 0.77 -17.24 -11.50
CA GLN A 99 0.35 -17.92 -10.28
C GLN A 99 -0.28 -19.29 -10.58
N THR A 100 0.45 -20.16 -11.28
CA THR A 100 0.53 -21.53 -10.78
C THR A 100 1.26 -21.42 -9.45
N VAL A 101 0.56 -21.72 -8.37
CA VAL A 101 1.16 -21.87 -7.05
C VAL A 101 2.17 -23.02 -7.15
N GLU A 102 3.38 -22.72 -7.61
CA GLU A 102 4.54 -23.56 -7.32
C GLU A 102 4.76 -23.40 -5.83
N GLU A 103 4.16 -24.30 -5.07
CA GLU A 103 4.50 -24.58 -3.68
C GLU A 103 6.00 -24.88 -3.63
N THR A 104 6.80 -23.82 -3.55
CA THR A 104 8.15 -23.94 -3.02
C THR A 104 7.93 -24.24 -1.54
N PRO A 105 8.40 -25.38 -1.01
CA PRO A 105 8.27 -25.67 0.41
C PRO A 105 9.00 -24.59 1.20
N LEU A 106 8.25 -23.60 1.68
CA LEU A 106 8.68 -22.80 2.81
C LEU A 106 8.62 -23.74 4.02
N GLU A 107 9.74 -24.42 4.28
CA GLU A 107 10.10 -24.77 5.64
C GLU A 107 10.10 -23.46 6.44
N GLY A 108 8.98 -23.20 7.10
CA GLY A 108 8.74 -21.92 7.77
C GLY A 108 7.32 -21.85 8.32
N THR A 109 6.88 -22.92 8.98
CA THR A 109 5.92 -22.89 10.09
C THR A 109 4.69 -22.01 9.85
N SER A 110 3.87 -22.34 8.85
CA SER A 110 2.43 -22.08 8.94
C SER A 110 1.82 -23.13 9.85
N VAL A 111 1.99 -22.94 11.17
CA VAL A 111 0.97 -23.46 12.05
C VAL A 111 -0.10 -22.39 12.09
N GLU A 112 -1.15 -22.59 11.30
CA GLU A 112 -2.48 -22.25 11.79
C GLU A 112 -2.74 -23.15 12.99
N GLU A 113 -2.10 -22.85 14.14
CA GLU A 113 -2.67 -23.27 15.40
C GLU A 113 -3.87 -22.36 15.58
N THR A 114 -5.06 -22.92 15.41
CA THR A 114 -6.22 -22.50 16.18
C THR A 114 -5.89 -22.77 17.65
N THR A 115 -4.96 -22.00 18.23
CA THR A 115 -4.71 -21.97 19.66
C THR A 115 -5.93 -21.28 20.24
N SER A 116 -6.90 -22.07 20.68
CA SER A 116 -8.03 -21.50 21.43
C SER A 116 -7.48 -21.07 22.79
N TYR A 117 -7.12 -19.79 22.91
CA TYR A 117 -6.87 -19.19 24.22
C TYR A 117 -8.19 -19.23 24.98
N SER A 118 -8.28 -20.14 25.95
CA SER A 118 -9.43 -20.17 26.84
C SER A 118 -9.17 -19.19 27.97
N ASP A 119 -9.93 -18.10 27.98
CA ASP A 119 -9.88 -17.03 28.99
C ASP A 119 -8.63 -16.13 28.89
N LEU A 120 -8.81 -14.97 28.26
CA LEU A 120 -7.76 -13.96 28.08
C LEU A 120 -7.79 -12.89 29.17
N ASP A 121 -8.55 -13.07 30.26
CA ASP A 121 -8.74 -12.06 31.30
C ASP A 121 -7.39 -11.63 31.90
N GLY A 122 -6.55 -12.60 32.24
CA GLY A 122 -5.22 -12.33 32.80
C GLY A 122 -4.30 -11.60 31.81
N PHE A 123 -4.42 -11.90 30.51
CA PHE A 123 -3.66 -11.22 29.48
C PHE A 123 -4.14 -9.76 29.33
N ALA A 124 -5.44 -9.56 29.15
CA ALA A 124 -6.05 -8.24 29.00
C ALA A 124 -5.81 -7.33 30.23
N GLN A 125 -5.93 -7.89 31.44
CA GLN A 125 -5.60 -7.18 32.67
C GLN A 125 -4.12 -6.79 32.72
N CYS A 126 -3.21 -7.71 32.35
CA CYS A 126 -1.77 -7.42 32.31
C CYS A 126 -1.44 -6.26 31.35
N LEU A 127 -2.07 -6.20 30.18
CA LEU A 127 -1.89 -5.08 29.23
C LEU A 127 -2.24 -3.74 29.88
N THR A 128 -3.42 -3.68 30.50
CA THR A 128 -3.90 -2.49 31.22
C THR A 128 -3.01 -2.13 32.42
N GLU A 129 -2.56 -3.11 33.20
CA GLU A 129 -1.64 -2.90 34.32
C GLU A 129 -0.28 -2.35 33.88
N LYS A 130 0.18 -2.71 32.68
CA LYS A 130 1.37 -2.14 32.05
C LYS A 130 1.14 -0.75 31.46
N GLY A 131 -0.07 -0.21 31.58
CA GLY A 131 -0.43 1.11 31.07
C GLY A 131 -0.58 1.16 29.55
N MET A 132 -0.76 0.00 28.90
CA MET A 132 -1.08 -0.03 27.48
C MET A 132 -2.53 0.38 27.27
N LYS A 133 -2.78 1.12 26.19
CA LYS A 133 -4.12 1.59 25.84
C LYS A 133 -4.45 1.28 24.40
N PHE A 134 -5.67 0.83 24.17
CA PHE A 134 -6.19 0.57 22.84
C PHE A 134 -7.07 1.73 22.38
N TYR A 135 -6.57 2.54 21.45
CA TYR A 135 -7.33 3.58 20.78
C TYR A 135 -8.03 3.01 19.54
N GLY A 136 -9.36 3.05 19.54
CA GLY A 136 -10.17 2.42 18.50
C GLY A 136 -11.45 3.18 18.17
N SER A 137 -12.26 2.57 17.31
CA SER A 137 -13.64 3.00 17.13
C SER A 137 -14.61 1.83 16.96
N GLN A 138 -15.85 2.00 17.42
CA GLN A 138 -16.94 1.04 17.19
C GLN A 138 -17.28 0.83 15.71
N THR A 139 -16.99 1.80 14.85
CA THR A 139 -17.27 1.72 13.40
C THR A 139 -16.06 1.27 12.56
N CYS A 140 -14.95 0.96 13.21
CA CYS A 140 -13.69 0.55 12.58
C CYS A 140 -13.63 -0.97 12.43
N GLY A 141 -13.56 -1.47 11.19
CA GLY A 141 -13.57 -2.91 10.90
C GLY A 141 -12.37 -3.67 11.46
N TRP A 142 -11.17 -3.08 11.43
CA TRP A 142 -9.97 -3.68 12.03
C TRP A 142 -10.02 -3.68 13.56
N CYS A 143 -10.59 -2.62 14.14
CA CYS A 143 -10.79 -2.53 15.58
C CYS A 143 -11.81 -3.58 16.07
N ALA A 144 -12.84 -3.86 15.27
CA ALA A 144 -13.80 -4.92 15.55
C ALA A 144 -13.15 -6.30 15.56
N GLN A 145 -12.30 -6.61 14.56
CA GLN A 145 -11.55 -7.87 14.50
C GLN A 145 -10.62 -8.02 15.72
N GLU A 146 -9.89 -6.97 16.08
CA GLU A 146 -8.97 -7.03 17.21
C GLU A 146 -9.72 -7.21 18.55
N LYS A 147 -10.86 -6.53 18.73
CA LYS A 147 -11.74 -6.78 19.89
C LYS A 147 -12.27 -8.22 19.93
N GLU A 148 -12.57 -8.80 18.76
CA GLU A 148 -13.04 -10.19 18.66
C GLU A 148 -11.97 -11.20 19.11
N LEU A 149 -10.68 -10.92 18.88
CA LEU A 149 -9.59 -11.74 19.42
C LEU A 149 -9.65 -11.87 20.94
N PHE A 150 -10.02 -10.78 21.64
CA PHE A 150 -10.14 -10.76 23.09
C PHE A 150 -11.47 -11.35 23.60
N GLY A 151 -12.50 -11.41 22.75
CA GLY A 151 -13.84 -11.82 23.16
C GLY A 151 -14.34 -11.04 24.39
N ASP A 152 -14.86 -11.76 25.37
CA ASP A 152 -15.36 -11.17 26.62
C ASP A 152 -14.25 -10.50 27.45
N SER A 153 -13.00 -10.92 27.31
CA SER A 153 -11.86 -10.36 28.04
C SER A 153 -11.51 -8.94 27.60
N MET A 154 -12.06 -8.46 26.48
CA MET A 154 -11.89 -7.09 25.99
C MET A 154 -12.34 -6.05 27.03
N GLN A 155 -13.26 -6.42 27.93
CA GLN A 155 -13.70 -5.55 29.03
C GLN A 155 -12.58 -5.14 30.00
N TYR A 156 -11.47 -5.89 30.02
CA TYR A 156 -10.31 -5.62 30.88
C TYR A 156 -9.23 -4.77 30.20
N VAL A 157 -9.31 -4.57 28.89
CA VAL A 157 -8.39 -3.72 28.14
C VAL A 157 -8.79 -2.25 28.31
N ASP A 158 -7.82 -1.37 28.59
CA ASP A 158 -8.03 0.08 28.62
C ASP A 158 -8.27 0.62 27.20
N TYR A 159 -9.55 0.59 26.79
CA TYR A 159 -10.01 1.02 25.48
C TYR A 159 -10.48 2.47 25.47
N VAL A 160 -10.03 3.24 24.48
CA VAL A 160 -10.44 4.63 24.24
C VAL A 160 -11.20 4.73 22.92
N GLU A 161 -12.46 5.16 22.99
CA GLU A 161 -13.25 5.47 21.79
C GLU A 161 -12.79 6.80 21.18
N CYS A 162 -12.38 6.74 19.91
CA CYS A 162 -11.81 7.86 19.20
C CYS A 162 -12.76 8.58 18.26
N LEU A 163 -13.91 8.00 17.91
CA LEU A 163 -14.88 8.67 17.07
C LEU A 163 -15.93 9.36 17.95
N ASP A 164 -16.04 10.67 17.81
CA ASP A 164 -17.13 11.47 18.35
C ASP A 164 -18.30 11.43 17.37
N GLU A 165 -19.41 10.78 17.74
CA GLU A 165 -20.56 10.60 16.85
C GLU A 165 -21.31 11.91 16.54
N GLU A 166 -21.24 12.90 17.41
CA GLU A 166 -21.93 14.19 17.21
C GLU A 166 -21.21 15.05 16.17
N THR A 167 -19.88 15.04 16.20
CA THR A 167 -19.03 15.86 15.33
C THR A 167 -18.49 15.09 14.12
N GLY A 168 -18.49 13.76 14.17
CA GLY A 168 -17.82 12.88 13.20
C GLY A 168 -16.30 12.98 13.23
N GLY A 169 -15.73 13.61 14.28
CA GLY A 169 -14.31 13.88 14.43
C GLY A 169 -13.66 13.05 15.53
N ALA A 170 -12.40 13.38 15.82
CA ALA A 170 -11.66 12.79 16.93
C ALA A 170 -12.23 13.23 18.29
N THR A 171 -12.39 12.31 19.23
CA THR A 171 -12.63 12.67 20.63
C THR A 171 -11.42 13.43 21.20
N ALA A 172 -11.63 14.26 22.23
CA ALA A 172 -10.55 15.05 22.83
C ALA A 172 -9.39 14.18 23.35
N ALA A 173 -9.70 12.98 23.88
CA ALA A 173 -8.70 12.03 24.34
C ALA A 173 -7.80 11.54 23.19
N CYS A 174 -8.37 11.27 22.02
CA CYS A 174 -7.62 10.78 20.87
C CYS A 174 -6.91 11.92 20.11
N ALA A 175 -7.53 13.09 20.03
CA ALA A 175 -6.90 14.26 19.42
C ALA A 175 -5.64 14.71 20.17
N ALA A 176 -5.63 14.61 21.51
CA ALA A 176 -4.46 14.91 22.33
C ALA A 176 -3.25 14.01 22.01
N GLU A 177 -3.52 12.76 21.62
CA GLU A 177 -2.52 11.77 21.22
C GLU A 177 -2.22 11.79 19.71
N GLY A 178 -2.77 12.75 18.97
CA GLY A 178 -2.54 12.90 17.53
C GLY A 178 -3.27 11.85 16.68
N ILE A 179 -4.36 11.26 17.17
CA ILE A 179 -5.19 10.31 16.44
C ILE A 179 -6.35 11.07 15.74
N TYR A 180 -6.63 10.73 14.49
CA TYR A 180 -7.63 11.38 13.63
C TYR A 180 -7.44 12.90 13.44
N VAL A 181 -6.20 13.37 13.58
CA VAL A 181 -5.81 14.74 13.18
C VAL A 181 -5.10 14.70 11.82
N ALA A 182 -5.05 15.83 11.12
CA ALA A 182 -4.40 15.91 9.81
C ALA A 182 -2.91 15.54 9.90
N GLY A 183 -2.50 14.47 9.21
CA GLY A 183 -1.14 13.94 9.25
C GLY A 183 -0.81 13.12 10.51
N GLY A 184 -1.81 12.80 11.33
CA GLY A 184 -1.69 11.98 12.53
C GLY A 184 -1.97 10.50 12.29
N LEU A 185 -2.20 9.78 13.39
CA LEU A 185 -2.45 8.34 13.40
C LEU A 185 -3.92 8.00 13.15
N GLY A 186 -4.16 6.78 12.64
CA GLY A 186 -5.49 6.19 12.53
C GLY A 186 -5.77 5.21 13.68
N VAL A 187 -6.96 4.62 13.65
CA VAL A 187 -7.29 3.46 14.49
C VAL A 187 -7.32 2.18 13.65
N PRO A 188 -7.05 0.99 14.22
CA PRO A 188 -6.60 0.76 15.60
C PRO A 188 -5.18 1.31 15.84
N THR A 189 -4.93 1.79 17.06
CA THR A 189 -3.58 2.16 17.53
C THR A 189 -3.44 1.78 19.00
N TRP A 190 -2.30 1.20 19.36
CA TRP A 190 -1.94 0.92 20.75
C TRP A 190 -0.91 1.91 21.26
N GLN A 191 -1.16 2.47 22.43
CA GLN A 191 -0.10 3.07 23.22
C GLN A 191 0.59 1.96 24.00
N LEU A 192 1.91 1.84 23.85
CA LEU A 192 2.74 0.89 24.57
C LEU A 192 3.05 1.39 25.98
N SER A 193 3.56 0.51 26.84
CA SER A 193 3.97 0.87 28.21
C SER A 193 5.07 1.95 28.27
N SER A 194 5.83 2.11 27.18
CA SER A 194 6.82 3.19 27.01
C SER A 194 6.20 4.55 26.70
N GLY A 195 4.91 4.59 26.33
CA GLY A 195 4.22 5.75 25.78
C GLY A 195 4.33 5.88 24.25
N GLU A 196 5.08 4.99 23.59
CA GLU A 196 5.15 4.95 22.12
C GLU A 196 3.82 4.49 21.52
N MET A 197 3.46 5.03 20.35
CA MET A 197 2.25 4.64 19.62
C MET A 197 2.59 3.61 18.55
N SER A 198 2.02 2.42 18.68
CA SER A 198 2.07 1.34 17.70
C SER A 198 0.78 1.32 16.89
N SER A 199 0.83 1.86 15.67
CA SER A 199 -0.35 1.98 14.82
C SER A 199 -0.67 0.69 14.05
N GLY A 200 -1.94 0.53 13.68
CA GLY A 200 -2.45 -0.61 12.94
C GLY A 200 -2.79 -1.80 13.82
N TYR A 201 -3.49 -2.77 13.22
CA TYR A 201 -3.94 -4.01 13.84
C TYR A 201 -2.78 -4.76 14.51
N LYS A 202 -3.06 -5.43 15.63
CA LYS A 202 -2.12 -6.34 16.31
C LYS A 202 -2.79 -7.67 16.64
N THR A 203 -2.07 -8.78 16.47
CA THR A 203 -2.50 -10.09 16.99
C THR A 203 -2.24 -10.18 18.49
N LEU A 204 -2.80 -11.21 19.14
CA LEU A 204 -2.56 -11.48 20.56
C LEU A 204 -1.07 -11.73 20.83
N GLU A 205 -0.38 -12.44 19.93
CA GLU A 205 1.04 -12.75 20.01
C GLU A 205 1.91 -11.51 19.88
N GLU A 206 1.60 -10.62 18.93
CA GLU A 206 2.28 -9.34 18.80
C GLU A 206 2.10 -8.48 20.05
N LEU A 207 0.88 -8.43 20.59
CA LEU A 207 0.60 -7.73 21.85
C LEU A 207 1.34 -8.37 23.03
N ALA A 208 1.47 -9.69 23.06
CA ALA A 208 2.23 -10.41 24.08
C ALA A 208 3.73 -10.11 23.99
N GLU A 209 4.29 -10.02 22.78
CA GLU A 209 5.68 -9.63 22.56
C GLU A 209 5.94 -8.19 22.98
N LEU A 210 5.10 -7.25 22.52
CA LEU A 210 5.22 -5.81 22.81
C LEU A 210 5.06 -5.51 24.30
N SER A 211 4.14 -6.21 24.97
CA SER A 211 3.85 -6.01 26.38
C SER A 211 4.78 -6.82 27.28
N GLY A 212 5.23 -7.99 26.85
CA GLY A 212 5.78 -9.04 27.72
C GLY A 212 4.74 -9.65 28.68
N CYS A 213 3.45 -9.59 28.35
CA CYS A 213 2.37 -10.27 29.08
C CYS A 213 2.18 -11.69 28.52
N PRO A 214 2.01 -12.70 29.38
CA PRO A 214 1.83 -14.08 28.92
C PRO A 214 0.43 -14.31 28.34
N LEU A 215 0.37 -14.98 27.18
CA LEU A 215 -0.85 -15.62 26.67
C LEU A 215 -1.03 -16.97 27.38
N GLN A 216 -2.20 -17.23 27.93
CA GLN A 216 -2.52 -18.45 28.70
C GLN A 216 -3.46 -19.37 27.94
#